data_AF-A0A8T3WML0-F1
#
_entry.id   AF-A0A8T3WML0-F1
#
_cell.length_a   1.000
_cell.length_b   1.000
_cell.length_c   1.000
_cell.angle_alpha   90.00
_cell.angle_beta   90.00
_cell.angle_gamma   90.00
#
_symmetry.space_group_name_H-M   'P 1'
#
loop_
_entity.id
_entity.type
_entity.pdbx_description
1 polymer ?
#
loop_
_entity_poly.entity_id
_entity_poly.type
_entity_poly.pdbx_seq_one_letter_code
_entity_poly.pdbx_strand_id
1 'polypeptide(L)'
;MYFKNLLVSIVKSLIVFVVVMLVFSLVAFEFPSLAKGLFGDIFQYASPEVQKHAISRLAETCSSLDQGKKVVTINQICANSSLLESMQENCKDYRALVQQGVQIENEEQVKETCRQLESGEIESACNGIRKNALLPDFSSIGQICRDYKAGKIDDKVFFFNVLGSQFSSMQMEAPKIGLLDKYKNATDYLNNNRIIYFVILAILLMGLYSLIMDAALFWKAMGGILLNLGMIIMLPYFAVLVYDKFVGINTTSILGSMFGTGNGIEPKALISVILLLFLRTYNALIITIGIVFLTIGVISVTSQRLYSGYNKREVKKKDKNVDKLFSDLKESMEKEK
;
A
#
# COMPACT_ATOMS: atom_id res chain seq x y z
N MET A 1 17.00 -38.55 16.33
CA MET A 1 15.72 -38.42 15.59
C MET A 1 15.01 -37.08 15.85
N TYR A 2 14.85 -36.67 17.11
CA TYR A 2 14.21 -35.39 17.48
C TYR A 2 14.91 -34.14 16.93
N PHE A 3 16.24 -34.06 17.01
CA PHE A 3 17.01 -32.90 16.51
C PHE A 3 16.87 -32.68 15.00
N LYS A 4 16.87 -33.77 14.21
CA LYS A 4 16.67 -33.73 12.76
C LYS A 4 15.27 -33.20 12.39
N ASN A 5 14.24 -33.66 13.11
CA ASN A 5 12.87 -33.20 12.89
C ASN A 5 12.69 -31.73 13.28
N LEU A 6 13.33 -31.29 14.36
CA LEU A 6 13.36 -29.88 14.78
C LEU A 6 14.01 -29.00 13.70
N LEU A 7 15.19 -29.38 13.22
CA LEU A 7 15.92 -28.68 12.14
C LEU A 7 15.09 -28.56 10.87
N VAL A 8 14.49 -29.67 10.41
CA VAL A 8 13.61 -29.66 9.24
C VAL A 8 12.41 -28.73 9.44
N SER A 9 11.84 -28.68 10.65
CA SER A 9 10.74 -27.76 10.97
C SER A 9 11.18 -26.30 10.92
N ILE A 10 12.34 -25.98 11.48
CA ILE A 10 12.90 -24.61 11.47
C ILE A 10 13.16 -24.15 10.04
N VAL A 11 13.84 -24.99 9.23
CA VAL A 11 14.15 -24.66 7.83
C VAL A 11 12.88 -24.44 7.01
N LYS A 12 11.83 -25.27 7.20
CA LYS A 12 10.52 -25.06 6.56
C LYS A 12 9.92 -23.69 6.92
N SER A 13 9.92 -23.32 8.20
CA SER A 13 9.39 -22.04 8.64
C SER A 13 10.19 -20.85 8.08
N LEU A 14 11.52 -20.98 8.00
CA LEU A 14 12.38 -19.97 7.39
C LEU A 14 12.09 -19.80 5.89
N ILE A 15 11.90 -20.91 5.16
CA ILE A 15 11.50 -20.85 3.74
C ILE A 15 10.17 -20.11 3.59
N VAL A 16 9.17 -20.46 4.41
CA VAL A 16 7.86 -19.77 4.40
C VAL A 16 8.05 -18.27 4.63
N PHE A 17 8.82 -17.88 5.64
CA PHE A 17 9.07 -16.47 5.96
C PHE A 17 9.76 -15.73 4.80
N VAL A 18 10.82 -16.30 4.22
CA VAL A 18 11.56 -15.69 3.10
C VAL A 18 10.68 -15.53 1.86
N VAL A 19 9.85 -16.54 1.55
CA VAL A 19 8.95 -16.45 0.40
C VAL A 19 7.84 -15.43 0.63
N VAL A 20 7.27 -15.33 1.84
CA VAL A 20 6.31 -14.26 2.20
C VAL A 20 6.97 -12.89 1.99
N MET A 21 8.18 -12.69 2.51
CA MET A 21 8.90 -11.43 2.34
C MET A 21 9.15 -11.10 0.86
N LEU A 22 9.51 -12.10 0.04
CA LEU A 22 9.67 -11.92 -1.41
C LEU A 22 8.35 -11.51 -2.08
N VAL A 23 7.24 -12.22 -1.80
CA VAL A 23 5.92 -11.92 -2.40
C VAL A 23 5.47 -10.51 -2.06
N PHE A 24 5.58 -10.09 -0.80
CA PHE A 24 5.18 -8.74 -0.39
C PHE A 24 6.19 -7.66 -0.81
N SER A 25 7.47 -8.00 -0.96
CA SER A 25 8.46 -7.07 -1.54
C SER A 25 8.11 -6.72 -2.99
N LEU A 26 7.62 -7.68 -3.79
CA LEU A 26 7.30 -7.47 -5.22
C LEU A 26 6.27 -6.35 -5.46
N VAL A 27 5.45 -6.03 -4.46
CA VAL A 27 4.30 -5.10 -4.59
C VAL A 27 4.57 -3.73 -3.98
N ALA A 28 5.58 -3.59 -3.14
CA ALA A 28 5.81 -2.36 -2.39
C ALA A 28 6.41 -1.20 -3.21
N PHE A 29 6.26 -1.19 -4.54
CA PHE A 29 7.04 -0.33 -5.44
C PHE A 29 6.47 1.06 -5.74
N GLU A 30 5.30 1.43 -5.23
CA GLU A 30 4.75 2.76 -5.46
C GLU A 30 4.01 3.29 -4.23
N PHE A 31 4.77 3.62 -3.19
CA PHE A 31 4.24 4.31 -2.01
C PHE A 31 3.35 5.53 -2.34
N PRO A 32 3.64 6.36 -3.36
CA PRO A 32 2.74 7.45 -3.77
C PRO A 32 1.38 6.94 -4.28
N SER A 33 1.33 5.82 -4.99
CA SER A 33 0.08 5.27 -5.53
C SER A 33 -0.73 4.54 -4.45
N LEU A 34 -0.07 3.94 -3.47
CA LEU A 34 -0.71 3.34 -2.29
C LEU A 34 -1.35 4.41 -1.40
N ALA A 35 -0.64 5.50 -1.09
CA ALA A 35 -1.17 6.60 -0.31
C ALA A 35 -2.34 7.29 -1.04
N LYS A 36 -2.15 7.63 -2.33
CA LYS A 36 -3.23 8.19 -3.17
C LYS A 36 -4.46 7.29 -3.21
N GLY A 37 -4.23 5.98 -3.28
CA GLY A 37 -5.27 4.97 -3.22
C GLY A 37 -6.05 4.97 -1.90
N LEU A 38 -5.34 4.97 -0.77
CA LEU A 38 -5.92 4.93 0.55
C LEU A 38 -6.86 6.10 0.82
N PHE A 39 -6.48 7.33 0.41
CA PHE A 39 -7.36 8.50 0.57
C PHE A 39 -8.68 8.35 -0.20
N GLY A 40 -8.64 7.66 -1.33
CA GLY A 40 -9.85 7.30 -2.06
C GLY A 40 -10.78 6.38 -1.34
N ASP A 41 -10.19 5.36 -0.76
CA ASP A 41 -10.94 4.38 -0.01
C ASP A 41 -11.51 5.06 1.25
N ILE A 42 -10.73 5.92 1.91
CA ILE A 42 -11.21 6.77 3.02
C ILE A 42 -12.38 7.64 2.60
N PHE A 43 -12.35 8.25 1.41
CA PHE A 43 -13.48 9.01 0.89
C PHE A 43 -14.69 8.12 0.61
N GLN A 44 -14.48 7.01 -0.11
CA GLN A 44 -15.54 6.10 -0.55
C GLN A 44 -16.28 5.41 0.60
N TYR A 45 -15.57 5.06 1.69
CA TYR A 45 -16.14 4.38 2.87
C TYR A 45 -16.59 5.36 3.97
N ALA A 46 -16.55 6.67 3.73
CA ALA A 46 -17.12 7.68 4.62
C ALA A 46 -18.61 7.88 4.34
N SER A 47 -19.36 8.43 5.31
CA SER A 47 -20.78 8.74 5.10
C SER A 47 -20.98 9.82 4.02
N PRO A 48 -22.10 9.79 3.28
CA PRO A 48 -22.39 10.76 2.22
C PRO A 48 -22.33 12.22 2.69
N GLU A 49 -22.70 12.48 3.94
CA GLU A 49 -22.69 13.82 4.55
C GLU A 49 -21.26 14.34 4.70
N VAL A 50 -20.35 13.50 5.19
CA VAL A 50 -18.94 13.87 5.38
C VAL A 50 -18.21 13.95 4.05
N GLN A 51 -18.54 13.08 3.08
CA GLN A 51 -18.07 13.20 1.71
C GLN A 51 -18.46 14.56 1.12
N LYS A 52 -19.75 14.93 1.16
CA LYS A 52 -20.23 16.24 0.69
C LYS A 52 -19.54 17.41 1.39
N HIS A 53 -19.36 17.33 2.71
CA HIS A 53 -18.69 18.39 3.46
C HIS A 53 -17.22 18.55 3.03
N ALA A 54 -16.49 17.44 2.86
CA ALA A 54 -15.11 17.45 2.39
C ALA A 54 -15.01 18.07 0.98
N ILE A 55 -15.87 17.65 0.05
CA ILE A 55 -15.93 18.22 -1.29
C ILE A 55 -16.29 19.70 -1.26
N SER A 56 -17.26 20.10 -0.45
CA SER A 56 -17.67 21.50 -0.31
C SER A 56 -16.51 22.37 0.15
N ARG A 57 -15.72 21.92 1.14
CA ARG A 57 -14.53 22.64 1.62
C ARG A 57 -13.44 22.76 0.56
N LEU A 58 -13.17 21.68 -0.16
CA LEU A 58 -12.20 21.71 -1.26
C LEU A 58 -12.67 22.61 -2.41
N ALA A 59 -13.96 22.56 -2.76
CA ALA A 59 -14.56 23.39 -3.81
C ALA A 59 -14.62 24.88 -3.43
N GLU A 60 -14.83 25.20 -2.16
CA GLU A 60 -14.74 26.56 -1.61
C GLU A 60 -13.30 27.10 -1.79
N THR A 61 -12.30 26.26 -1.53
CA THR A 61 -10.87 26.56 -1.73
C THR A 61 -10.53 26.74 -3.22
N CYS A 62 -11.18 25.99 -4.11
CA CYS A 62 -11.10 26.21 -5.56
C CYS A 62 -11.77 27.50 -6.02
N SER A 63 -12.80 27.96 -5.31
CA SER A 63 -13.55 29.15 -5.70
C SER A 63 -12.88 30.44 -5.27
N SER A 64 -12.09 30.41 -4.18
CA SER A 64 -11.20 31.53 -3.83
C SER A 64 -10.04 31.71 -4.82
N LEU A 65 -9.71 30.69 -5.63
CA LEU A 65 -8.73 30.80 -6.72
C LEU A 65 -9.31 31.46 -7.98
N ASP A 66 -10.60 31.27 -8.27
CA ASP A 66 -11.31 31.88 -9.42
C ASP A 66 -11.80 33.30 -9.14
N GLN A 67 -11.88 33.71 -7.87
CA GLN A 67 -12.21 35.09 -7.53
C GLN A 67 -11.01 35.98 -7.85
N GLY A 68 -11.00 36.55 -9.05
CA GLY A 68 -10.15 37.66 -9.48
C GLY A 68 -10.35 38.95 -8.67
N LYS A 69 -10.33 38.88 -7.34
CA LYS A 69 -10.09 40.05 -6.50
C LYS A 69 -8.61 40.38 -6.61
N LYS A 70 -8.35 41.62 -7.02
CA LYS A 70 -7.06 42.31 -7.27
C LYS A 70 -6.03 42.27 -6.13
N VAL A 71 -6.14 41.35 -5.18
CA VAL A 71 -5.22 41.21 -4.05
C VAL A 71 -4.65 39.80 -4.10
N VAL A 72 -3.51 39.68 -4.77
CA VAL A 72 -2.69 38.47 -4.71
C VAL A 72 -2.23 38.33 -3.26
N THR A 73 -2.68 37.27 -2.57
CA THR A 73 -2.26 37.05 -1.19
C THR A 73 -0.83 36.51 -1.15
N ILE A 74 -0.07 36.83 -0.11
CA ILE A 74 1.29 36.30 0.09
C ILE A 74 1.33 34.77 -0.07
N ASN A 75 0.32 34.05 0.41
CA ASN A 75 0.22 32.60 0.23
C ASN A 75 0.19 32.15 -1.25
N GLN A 76 -0.48 32.91 -2.13
CA GLN A 76 -0.53 32.62 -3.57
C GLN A 76 0.80 32.93 -4.26
N ILE A 77 1.50 33.99 -3.83
CA ILE A 77 2.84 34.36 -4.32
C ILE A 77 3.85 33.28 -3.91
N CYS A 78 3.80 32.82 -2.65
CA CYS A 78 4.72 31.82 -2.12
C CYS A 78 4.51 30.42 -2.69
N ALA A 79 3.28 30.11 -3.12
CA ALA A 79 2.89 28.83 -3.70
C ALA A 79 3.05 28.75 -5.23
N ASN A 80 3.30 29.87 -5.92
CA ASN A 80 3.49 29.90 -7.36
C ASN A 80 4.83 30.57 -7.72
N SER A 81 5.85 29.76 -8.02
CA SER A 81 7.19 30.25 -8.39
C SER A 81 7.17 31.12 -9.65
N SER A 82 6.35 30.78 -10.64
CA SER A 82 6.21 31.56 -11.88
C SER A 82 5.60 32.94 -11.64
N LEU A 83 4.71 33.06 -10.65
CA LEU A 83 4.13 34.34 -10.25
C LEU A 83 5.16 35.22 -9.55
N LEU A 84 5.99 34.63 -8.67
CA LEU A 84 7.07 35.32 -7.99
C LEU A 84 8.14 35.81 -8.99
N GLU A 85 8.54 34.97 -9.94
CA GLU A 85 9.47 35.33 -11.02
C GLU A 85 8.90 36.44 -11.90
N SER A 86 7.63 36.35 -12.29
CA SER A 86 6.95 37.41 -13.06
C SER A 86 6.89 38.73 -12.28
N MET A 87 6.68 38.69 -10.96
CA MET A 87 6.72 39.90 -10.14
C MET A 87 8.13 40.51 -10.05
N GLN A 88 9.17 39.67 -9.96
CA GLN A 88 10.57 40.13 -9.99
C GLN A 88 10.92 40.76 -11.34
N GLU A 89 10.44 40.17 -12.45
CA GLU A 89 10.64 40.68 -13.80
C GLU A 89 9.90 42.02 -14.01
N ASN A 90 8.63 42.10 -13.60
CA ASN A 90 7.85 43.33 -13.63
C ASN A 90 8.52 44.46 -12.81
N CYS A 91 9.20 44.15 -11.71
CA CYS A 91 9.97 45.15 -10.95
C CYS A 91 11.21 45.64 -11.68
N LYS A 92 11.90 44.78 -12.43
CA LYS A 92 13.02 45.20 -13.30
C LYS A 92 12.53 46.09 -14.44
N ASP A 93 11.43 45.71 -15.07
CA ASP A 93 10.83 46.47 -16.17
C ASP A 93 10.32 47.84 -15.69
N TYR A 94 9.66 47.89 -14.52
CA TYR A 94 9.28 49.13 -13.87
C TYR A 94 10.48 50.08 -13.68
N ARG A 95 11.61 49.58 -13.18
CA ARG A 95 12.83 50.40 -12.99
C ARG A 95 13.36 50.94 -14.32
N ALA A 96 13.35 50.13 -15.37
CA ALA A 96 13.78 50.55 -16.70
C ALA A 96 12.87 51.65 -17.28
N LEU A 97 11.55 51.50 -17.12
CA LEU A 97 10.56 52.48 -17.58
C LEU A 97 10.65 53.81 -16.80
N VAL A 98 10.85 53.76 -15.48
CA VAL A 98 11.07 54.97 -14.67
C VAL A 98 12.38 55.67 -15.06
N GLN A 99 13.46 54.94 -15.34
CA GLN A 99 14.71 55.52 -15.84
C GLN A 99 14.57 56.18 -17.21
N GLN A 100 13.61 55.73 -18.01
CA GLN A 100 13.27 56.30 -19.32
C GLN A 100 12.27 57.47 -19.23
N GLY A 101 11.85 57.87 -18.01
CA GLY A 101 10.93 58.99 -17.80
C GLY A 101 9.48 58.69 -18.18
N VAL A 102 9.11 57.41 -18.30
CA VAL A 102 7.73 56.99 -18.62
C VAL A 102 6.87 57.09 -17.36
N GLN A 103 5.74 57.80 -17.45
CA GLN A 103 4.76 57.83 -16.36
C GLN A 103 3.97 56.52 -16.31
N ILE A 104 3.94 55.89 -15.13
CA ILE A 104 3.29 54.60 -14.90
C ILE A 104 2.05 54.82 -14.05
N GLU A 105 0.93 54.23 -14.48
CA GLU A 105 -0.32 54.24 -13.73
C GLU A 105 -0.16 53.40 -12.44
N ASN A 106 -0.58 53.93 -11.28
CA ASN A 106 -0.40 53.32 -9.95
C ASN A 106 1.06 53.15 -9.49
N GLU A 107 1.93 54.11 -9.82
CA GLU A 107 3.37 54.11 -9.47
C GLU A 107 3.64 53.82 -7.99
N GLU A 108 2.90 54.42 -7.05
CA GLU A 108 3.10 54.18 -5.61
C GLU A 108 2.88 52.72 -5.19
N GLN A 109 1.89 52.04 -5.79
CA GLN A 109 1.56 50.66 -5.46
C GLN A 109 2.62 49.69 -6.02
N VAL A 110 3.10 49.93 -7.24
CA VAL A 110 4.16 49.14 -7.87
C VAL A 110 5.48 49.34 -7.13
N LYS A 111 5.80 50.58 -6.76
CA LYS A 111 7.00 50.94 -6.01
C LYS A 111 7.06 50.27 -4.64
N GLU A 112 5.97 50.25 -3.89
CA GLU A 112 5.91 49.59 -2.59
C GLU A 112 6.03 48.06 -2.72
N THR A 113 5.38 47.46 -3.71
CA THR A 113 5.47 46.01 -3.99
C THR A 113 6.90 45.60 -4.35
N CYS A 114 7.59 46.38 -5.20
CA CYS A 114 8.98 46.11 -5.54
C CYS A 114 9.93 46.32 -4.36
N ARG A 115 9.64 47.29 -3.47
CA ARG A 115 10.41 47.49 -2.24
C ARG A 115 10.34 46.29 -1.31
N GLN A 116 9.15 45.69 -1.15
CA GLN A 116 8.93 44.50 -0.30
C GLN A 116 9.55 43.22 -0.89
N LEU A 117 9.68 43.15 -2.22
CA LEU A 117 10.40 42.09 -2.93
C LEU A 117 11.92 42.25 -2.79
N GLU A 118 12.44 43.46 -3.02
CA GLU A 118 13.88 43.79 -2.92
C GLU A 118 14.40 43.73 -1.48
N SER A 119 13.57 44.03 -0.48
CA SER A 119 13.90 43.95 0.95
C SER A 119 13.99 42.51 1.47
N GLY A 120 13.54 41.52 0.68
CA GLY A 120 13.44 40.13 1.09
C GLY A 120 12.30 39.85 2.08
N GLU A 121 11.39 40.80 2.36
CA GLU A 121 10.25 40.59 3.25
C GLU A 121 9.29 39.53 2.72
N ILE A 122 8.99 39.54 1.42
CA ILE A 122 8.15 38.53 0.76
C ILE A 122 8.84 37.16 0.78
N GLU A 123 10.15 37.11 0.50
CA GLU A 123 10.91 35.86 0.52
C GLU A 123 11.01 35.28 1.95
N SER A 124 11.19 36.13 2.95
CA SER A 124 11.17 35.77 4.38
C SER A 124 9.78 35.27 4.82
N ALA A 125 8.70 35.94 4.41
CA ALA A 125 7.33 35.49 4.64
C ALA A 125 7.06 34.13 3.96
N CYS A 126 7.50 33.96 2.71
CA CYS A 126 7.40 32.69 2.01
C CYS A 126 8.23 31.58 2.66
N ASN A 127 9.41 31.88 3.19
CA ASN A 127 10.22 30.93 3.93
C ASN A 127 9.59 30.57 5.28
N GLY A 128 8.96 31.52 5.97
CA GLY A 128 8.18 31.28 7.19
C GLY A 128 6.94 30.42 6.94
N ILE A 129 6.26 30.62 5.81
CA ILE A 129 5.09 29.84 5.41
C ILE A 129 5.50 28.46 4.90
N ARG A 130 6.55 28.33 4.07
CA ARG A 130 7.10 27.04 3.62
C ARG A 130 7.61 26.17 4.77
N LYS A 131 8.12 26.77 5.85
CA LYS A 131 8.55 26.04 7.06
C LYS A 131 7.39 25.50 7.89
N ASN A 132 6.20 26.08 7.81
CA ASN A 132 5.07 25.77 8.70
C ASN A 132 3.82 25.22 7.99
N ALA A 133 3.70 25.39 6.67
CA ALA A 133 2.56 24.93 5.89
C ALA A 133 3.03 24.33 4.55
N LEU A 134 2.61 23.08 4.33
CA LEU A 134 2.57 22.42 3.03
C LEU A 134 1.61 23.18 2.12
N LEU A 135 2.09 24.24 1.48
CA LEU A 135 1.27 24.95 0.51
C LEU A 135 1.18 24.10 -0.77
N PRO A 136 -0.04 23.75 -1.22
CA PRO A 136 -0.21 23.10 -2.51
C PRO A 136 0.25 24.03 -3.64
N ASP A 137 0.89 23.45 -4.65
CA ASP A 137 1.11 24.16 -5.92
C ASP A 137 -0.25 24.40 -6.59
N PHE A 138 -0.74 25.63 -6.47
CA PHE A 138 -2.05 26.02 -7.00
C PHE A 138 -2.10 26.01 -8.53
N SER A 139 -0.96 25.99 -9.24
CA SER A 139 -0.95 25.83 -10.70
C SER A 139 -1.44 24.44 -11.10
N SER A 140 -1.05 23.40 -10.33
CA SER A 140 -1.46 22.01 -10.53
C SER A 140 -2.93 21.76 -10.16
N ILE A 141 -3.44 22.45 -9.13
CA ILE A 141 -4.82 22.28 -8.63
C ILE A 141 -5.82 23.14 -9.42
N GLY A 142 -5.40 24.26 -9.99
CA GLY A 142 -6.30 25.15 -10.76
C GLY A 142 -6.97 24.46 -11.95
N GLN A 143 -6.26 23.59 -12.66
CA GLN A 143 -6.86 22.81 -13.75
C GLN A 143 -7.88 21.78 -13.22
N ILE A 144 -7.58 21.10 -12.12
CA ILE A 144 -8.47 20.17 -11.44
C ILE A 144 -9.76 20.88 -10.96
N CYS A 145 -9.63 22.07 -10.38
CA CYS A 145 -10.76 22.90 -9.98
C CYS A 145 -11.65 23.29 -11.16
N ARG A 146 -11.05 23.68 -12.30
CA ARG A 146 -11.79 24.03 -13.52
C ARG A 146 -12.51 22.83 -14.11
N ASP A 147 -11.85 21.68 -14.18
CA ASP A 147 -12.45 20.46 -14.72
C ASP A 147 -13.60 19.97 -13.82
N TYR A 148 -13.50 20.12 -12.50
CA TYR A 148 -14.58 19.83 -11.57
C TYR A 148 -15.78 20.77 -11.74
N LYS A 149 -15.54 22.10 -11.79
CA LYS A 149 -16.60 23.09 -12.02
C LYS A 149 -17.28 22.91 -13.38
N ALA A 150 -16.55 22.47 -14.39
CA ALA A 150 -17.07 22.14 -15.70
C ALA A 150 -17.83 20.79 -15.75
N GLY A 151 -17.90 20.05 -14.64
CA GLY A 151 -18.57 18.74 -14.57
C GLY A 151 -17.83 17.62 -15.32
N LYS A 152 -16.55 17.82 -15.66
CA LYS A 152 -15.75 16.82 -16.39
C LYS A 152 -15.23 15.70 -15.49
N ILE A 153 -15.11 15.97 -14.19
CA ILE A 153 -14.68 15.00 -13.18
C ILE A 153 -15.68 14.96 -12.03
N ASP A 154 -15.89 13.78 -11.44
CA ASP A 154 -16.78 13.58 -10.30
C ASP A 154 -16.12 13.96 -8.95
N ASP A 155 -16.92 14.00 -7.89
CA ASP A 155 -16.50 14.30 -6.52
C ASP A 155 -15.31 13.44 -6.07
N LYS A 156 -15.34 12.16 -6.43
CA LYS A 156 -14.31 11.20 -6.06
C LYS A 156 -12.99 11.60 -6.72
N VAL A 157 -13.00 11.74 -8.04
CA VAL A 157 -11.86 12.14 -8.89
C VAL A 157 -11.34 13.52 -8.51
N PHE A 158 -12.22 14.44 -8.13
CA PHE A 158 -11.86 15.75 -7.63
C PHE A 158 -11.11 15.67 -6.29
N PHE A 159 -11.70 15.00 -5.28
CA PHE A 159 -11.04 14.78 -3.98
C PHE A 159 -9.66 14.13 -4.14
N PHE A 160 -9.60 13.11 -5.00
CA PHE A 160 -8.37 12.40 -5.33
C PHE A 160 -7.28 13.26 -5.92
N ASN A 161 -7.63 14.12 -6.87
CA ASN A 161 -6.65 14.90 -7.59
C ASN A 161 -6.19 16.10 -6.77
N VAL A 162 -7.06 16.68 -5.93
CA VAL A 162 -6.71 17.79 -5.03
C VAL A 162 -5.81 17.35 -3.88
N LEU A 163 -6.07 16.20 -3.24
CA LEU A 163 -5.18 15.68 -2.20
C LEU A 163 -3.97 14.96 -2.80
N GLY A 164 -4.17 14.25 -3.92
CA GLY A 164 -3.11 13.55 -4.64
C GLY A 164 -2.05 14.47 -5.25
N SER A 165 -2.42 15.68 -5.69
CA SER A 165 -1.46 16.67 -6.21
C SER A 165 -0.45 17.12 -5.15
N GLN A 166 -0.85 17.14 -3.87
CA GLN A 166 0.08 17.42 -2.76
C GLN A 166 1.14 16.34 -2.59
N PHE A 167 0.84 15.10 -2.99
CA PHE A 167 1.81 13.99 -2.94
C PHE A 167 2.70 13.95 -4.19
N SER A 168 2.26 14.47 -5.35
CA SER A 168 3.10 14.55 -6.54
C SER A 168 4.17 15.65 -6.43
N SER A 169 3.90 16.74 -5.73
CA SER A 169 4.93 17.76 -5.40
C SER A 169 5.87 17.32 -4.27
N MET A 170 5.51 16.28 -3.50
CA MET A 170 6.38 15.60 -2.52
C MET A 170 7.29 14.56 -3.18
N GLN A 171 7.93 14.91 -4.29
CA GLN A 171 8.91 14.02 -4.94
C GLN A 171 10.21 13.84 -4.14
N MET A 172 10.37 14.42 -2.93
CA MET A 172 11.57 14.18 -2.12
C MET A 172 11.36 13.82 -0.65
N GLU A 173 10.25 14.15 0.01
CA GLU A 173 10.01 13.67 1.38
C GLU A 173 8.52 13.35 1.55
N ALA A 174 8.22 12.07 1.80
CA ALA A 174 6.90 11.65 2.24
C ALA A 174 6.55 12.44 3.51
N PRO A 175 5.26 12.78 3.73
CA PRO A 175 4.89 13.48 4.94
C PRO A 175 5.26 12.60 6.13
N LYS A 176 6.04 13.15 7.07
CA LYS A 176 6.59 12.48 8.26
C LYS A 176 5.49 12.06 9.24
N ILE A 177 4.59 11.20 8.79
CA ILE A 177 3.58 10.54 9.59
C ILE A 177 4.24 9.24 10.02
N GLY A 178 4.68 9.14 11.28
CA GLY A 178 5.65 8.13 11.73
C GLY A 178 5.34 6.65 11.46
N LEU A 179 4.09 6.28 11.13
CA LEU A 179 3.72 4.94 10.67
C LEU A 179 3.98 4.70 9.18
N LEU A 180 3.69 5.72 8.35
CA LEU A 180 3.87 5.70 6.90
C LEU A 180 5.36 5.72 6.53
N ASP A 181 6.18 6.47 7.27
CA ASP A 181 7.65 6.45 7.12
C ASP A 181 8.26 5.09 7.50
N LYS A 182 7.79 4.48 8.60
CA LYS A 182 8.25 3.14 9.00
C LYS A 182 7.89 2.09 7.97
N TYR A 183 6.69 2.17 7.41
CA TYR A 183 6.26 1.32 6.31
C TYR A 183 7.15 1.54 5.09
N LYS A 184 7.37 2.79 4.67
CA LYS A 184 8.25 3.14 3.54
C LYS A 184 9.68 2.60 3.72
N ASN A 185 10.29 2.83 4.87
CA ASN A 185 11.64 2.34 5.16
C ASN A 185 11.72 0.81 5.13
N ALA A 186 10.70 0.13 5.66
CA ALA A 186 10.62 -1.33 5.62
C ALA A 186 10.47 -1.83 4.17
N THR A 187 9.66 -1.17 3.36
CA THR A 187 9.45 -1.52 1.95
C THR A 187 10.68 -1.25 1.09
N ASP A 188 11.36 -0.14 1.30
CA ASP A 188 12.59 0.21 0.58
C ASP A 188 13.71 -0.78 0.92
N TYR A 189 13.82 -1.18 2.19
CA TYR A 189 14.75 -2.22 2.62
C TYR A 189 14.45 -3.58 1.96
N LEU A 190 13.18 -3.99 1.91
CA LEU A 190 12.75 -5.23 1.26
C LEU A 190 13.03 -5.21 -0.26
N ASN A 191 12.84 -4.06 -0.91
CA ASN A 191 13.04 -3.91 -2.35
C ASN A 191 14.52 -3.91 -2.76
N ASN A 192 15.38 -3.21 -2.02
CA ASN A 192 16.80 -3.12 -2.34
C ASN A 192 17.55 -4.45 -2.13
N ASN A 193 17.03 -5.34 -1.29
CA ASN A 193 17.69 -6.61 -0.93
C ASN A 193 17.06 -7.86 -1.59
N ARG A 194 16.24 -7.69 -2.64
CA ARG A 194 15.54 -8.80 -3.31
C ARG A 194 16.43 -9.98 -3.70
N ILE A 195 17.60 -9.69 -4.27
CA ILE A 195 18.57 -10.72 -4.70
C ILE A 195 19.03 -11.57 -3.51
N ILE A 196 19.25 -10.94 -2.35
CA ILE A 196 19.68 -11.64 -1.13
C ILE A 196 18.61 -12.65 -0.70
N TYR A 197 17.32 -12.30 -0.77
CA TYR A 197 16.26 -13.24 -0.42
C TYR A 197 16.21 -14.45 -1.36
N PHE A 198 16.46 -14.29 -2.67
CA PHE A 198 16.55 -15.41 -3.60
C PHE A 198 17.75 -16.32 -3.28
N VAL A 199 18.91 -15.75 -2.95
CA VAL A 199 20.10 -16.51 -2.56
C VAL A 199 19.84 -17.29 -1.26
N ILE A 200 19.28 -16.64 -0.24
CA ILE A 200 18.91 -17.29 1.03
C ILE A 200 17.91 -18.42 0.78
N LEU A 201 16.90 -18.19 -0.06
CA LEU A 201 15.90 -19.20 -0.40
C LEU A 201 16.54 -20.44 -1.07
N ALA A 202 17.47 -20.23 -2.01
CA ALA A 202 18.18 -21.34 -2.65
C ALA A 202 19.00 -22.16 -1.64
N ILE A 203 19.71 -21.48 -0.73
CA ILE A 203 20.48 -22.14 0.34
C ILE A 203 19.56 -22.94 1.26
N LEU A 204 18.41 -22.38 1.65
CA LEU A 204 17.45 -23.06 2.52
C LEU A 204 16.81 -24.28 1.83
N LEU A 205 16.51 -24.20 0.53
CA LEU A 205 15.98 -25.33 -0.23
C LEU A 205 17.00 -26.46 -0.38
N MET A 206 18.25 -26.12 -0.69
CA MET A 206 19.36 -27.09 -0.71
C MET A 206 19.54 -27.73 0.67
N GLY A 207 19.57 -26.92 1.73
CA GLY A 207 19.67 -27.40 3.11
C GLY A 207 18.50 -28.31 3.50
N LEU A 208 17.27 -27.97 3.10
CA LEU A 208 16.10 -28.82 3.34
C LEU A 208 16.21 -30.17 2.62
N TYR A 209 16.66 -30.17 1.36
CA TYR A 209 16.88 -31.41 0.61
C TYR A 209 17.97 -32.26 1.24
N SER A 210 19.12 -31.67 1.59
CA SER A 210 20.23 -32.36 2.26
C SER A 210 19.87 -32.90 3.64
N LEU A 211 18.98 -32.23 4.38
CA LEU A 211 18.49 -32.75 5.66
C LEU A 211 17.55 -33.94 5.46
N ILE A 212 16.67 -33.91 4.45
CA ILE A 212 15.69 -34.98 4.25
C ILE A 212 16.35 -36.21 3.61
N MET A 213 17.20 -36.02 2.58
CA MET A 213 17.86 -37.07 1.77
C MET A 213 16.90 -38.10 1.14
N ASP A 214 15.64 -37.71 0.92
CA ASP A 214 14.60 -38.53 0.32
C ASP A 214 13.70 -37.62 -0.52
N ALA A 215 13.62 -37.90 -1.83
CA ALA A 215 12.88 -37.08 -2.78
C ALA A 215 11.36 -37.05 -2.47
N ALA A 216 10.78 -38.17 -2.06
CA ALA A 216 9.35 -38.26 -1.76
C ALA A 216 9.01 -37.45 -0.49
N LEU A 217 9.85 -37.55 0.55
CA LEU A 217 9.69 -36.76 1.77
C LEU A 217 9.97 -35.26 1.54
N PHE A 218 10.88 -34.93 0.61
CA PHE A 218 11.15 -33.55 0.21
C PHE A 218 9.93 -32.93 -0.52
N TRP A 219 9.34 -33.64 -1.48
CA TRP A 219 8.13 -33.15 -2.16
C TRP A 219 6.93 -33.00 -1.21
N LYS A 220 6.83 -33.86 -0.19
CA LYS A 220 5.89 -33.70 0.92
C LYS A 220 6.17 -32.45 1.77
N ALA A 221 7.43 -32.18 2.08
CA ALA A 221 7.82 -30.95 2.74
C ALA A 221 7.43 -29.71 1.92
N MET A 222 7.69 -29.74 0.61
CA MET A 222 7.35 -28.66 -0.32
C MET A 222 5.83 -28.44 -0.42
N GLY A 223 5.03 -29.50 -0.51
CA GLY A 223 3.56 -29.40 -0.49
C GLY A 223 3.02 -28.70 0.76
N GLY A 224 3.58 -29.04 1.93
CA GLY A 224 3.23 -28.36 3.19
C GLY A 224 3.67 -26.89 3.24
N ILE A 225 4.86 -26.57 2.71
CA ILE A 225 5.33 -25.18 2.59
C ILE A 225 4.38 -24.37 1.70
N LEU A 226 4.00 -24.90 0.53
CA LEU A 226 3.09 -24.23 -0.40
C LEU A 226 1.70 -24.01 0.21
N LEU A 227 1.16 -25.01 0.92
CA LEU A 227 -0.11 -24.85 1.63
C LEU A 227 -0.02 -23.75 2.69
N ASN A 228 1.04 -23.74 3.49
CA ASN A 228 1.24 -22.71 4.52
C ASN A 228 1.37 -21.31 3.90
N LEU A 229 2.10 -21.19 2.79
CA LEU A 229 2.23 -19.93 2.05
C LEU A 229 0.87 -19.45 1.53
N GLY A 230 0.14 -20.33 0.86
CA GLY A 230 -1.21 -20.01 0.37
C GLY A 230 -2.14 -19.57 1.50
N MET A 231 -2.10 -20.26 2.65
CA MET A 231 -2.91 -19.89 3.82
C MET A 231 -2.48 -18.55 4.42
N ILE A 232 -1.19 -18.30 4.61
CA ILE A 232 -0.67 -17.04 5.18
C ILE A 232 -1.03 -15.84 4.28
N ILE A 233 -1.00 -16.02 2.97
CA ILE A 233 -1.38 -14.97 2.01
C ILE A 233 -2.90 -14.80 1.97
N MET A 234 -3.66 -15.88 1.81
CA MET A 234 -5.10 -15.77 1.55
C MET A 234 -5.94 -15.53 2.80
N LEU A 235 -5.54 -16.03 3.97
CA LEU A 235 -6.35 -15.94 5.19
C LEU A 235 -6.56 -14.49 5.65
N PRO A 236 -5.52 -13.62 5.73
CA PRO A 236 -5.72 -12.21 6.06
C PRO A 236 -6.61 -11.52 5.02
N TYR A 237 -6.43 -11.82 3.73
CA TYR A 237 -7.26 -11.26 2.66
C TYR A 237 -8.75 -11.62 2.86
N PHE A 238 -9.06 -12.90 3.06
CA PHE A 238 -10.44 -13.34 3.33
C PHE A 238 -10.98 -12.78 4.65
N ALA A 239 -10.16 -12.67 5.69
CA ALA A 239 -10.57 -12.08 6.96
C ALA A 239 -11.02 -10.63 6.80
N VAL A 240 -10.32 -9.85 5.97
CA VAL A 240 -10.70 -8.47 5.67
C VAL A 240 -12.00 -8.41 4.86
N LEU A 241 -12.17 -9.27 3.85
CA LEU A 241 -13.43 -9.34 3.08
C LEU A 241 -14.63 -9.72 3.94
N VAL A 242 -14.44 -10.65 4.88
CA VAL A 242 -15.47 -11.03 5.86
C VAL A 242 -15.78 -9.85 6.78
N TYR A 243 -14.76 -9.14 7.27
CA TYR A 243 -14.95 -7.96 8.10
C TYR A 243 -15.77 -6.88 7.36
N ASP A 244 -15.41 -6.58 6.12
CA ASP A 244 -16.13 -5.60 5.29
C ASP A 244 -17.61 -6.00 5.12
N LYS A 245 -17.88 -7.28 4.86
CA LYS A 245 -19.25 -7.79 4.68
C LYS A 245 -20.10 -7.78 5.95
N PHE A 246 -19.53 -8.08 7.12
CA PHE A 246 -20.30 -8.29 8.36
C PHE A 246 -20.27 -7.10 9.32
N VAL A 247 -19.14 -6.39 9.41
CA VAL A 247 -18.94 -5.25 10.33
C VAL A 247 -19.03 -3.91 9.60
N GLY A 248 -18.61 -3.89 8.33
CA GLY A 248 -18.54 -2.71 7.49
C GLY A 248 -17.30 -1.87 7.79
N ILE A 249 -16.56 -1.53 6.72
CA ILE A 249 -15.50 -0.52 6.77
C ILE A 249 -16.16 0.86 6.88
N ASN A 250 -15.78 1.66 7.88
CA ASN A 250 -16.29 3.01 8.07
C ASN A 250 -15.15 3.98 8.38
N THR A 251 -14.95 4.94 7.49
CA THR A 251 -13.88 5.96 7.58
C THR A 251 -14.42 7.37 7.84
N THR A 252 -15.69 7.49 8.20
CA THR A 252 -16.41 8.77 8.40
C THR A 252 -15.72 9.67 9.41
N SER A 253 -15.33 9.16 10.58
CA SER A 253 -14.66 9.98 11.61
C SER A 253 -13.24 10.38 11.22
N ILE A 254 -12.53 9.57 10.42
CA ILE A 254 -11.21 9.93 9.88
C ILE A 254 -11.35 11.06 8.88
N LEU A 255 -12.23 10.92 7.87
CA LEU A 255 -12.48 11.97 6.90
C LEU A 255 -13.02 13.25 7.58
N GLY A 256 -13.96 13.10 8.52
CA GLY A 256 -14.52 14.22 9.27
C GLY A 256 -13.47 14.96 10.10
N SER A 257 -12.54 14.23 10.72
CA SER A 257 -11.42 14.83 11.47
C SER A 257 -10.47 15.63 10.57
N MET A 258 -10.22 15.19 9.33
CA MET A 258 -9.37 15.93 8.37
C MET A 258 -9.96 17.29 7.98
N PHE A 259 -11.29 17.43 8.02
CA PHE A 259 -12.02 18.64 7.64
C PHE A 259 -12.69 19.35 8.82
N GLY A 260 -12.29 19.04 10.06
CA GLY A 260 -12.73 19.76 11.27
C GLY A 260 -14.19 19.51 11.68
N THR A 261 -14.81 18.42 11.24
CA THR A 261 -16.21 18.05 11.53
C THR A 261 -16.37 16.89 12.51
N GLY A 262 -15.27 16.24 12.92
CA GLY A 262 -15.31 15.03 13.74
C GLY A 262 -15.06 15.24 15.23
N ASN A 263 -15.88 14.60 16.06
CA ASN A 263 -15.64 14.39 17.50
C ASN A 263 -14.61 13.26 17.69
N GLY A 264 -13.32 13.58 17.60
CA GLY A 264 -12.22 12.63 17.89
C GLY A 264 -12.08 11.47 16.89
N ILE A 265 -10.91 10.82 16.92
CA ILE A 265 -10.64 9.63 16.09
C ILE A 265 -11.20 8.41 16.80
N GLU A 266 -12.26 7.82 16.24
CA GLU A 266 -12.83 6.58 16.77
C GLU A 266 -11.91 5.38 16.46
N PRO A 267 -11.67 4.47 17.43
CA PRO A 267 -10.85 3.27 17.20
C PRO A 267 -11.34 2.40 16.02
N LYS A 268 -12.65 2.34 15.79
CA LYS A 268 -13.25 1.59 14.67
C LYS A 268 -12.81 2.13 13.30
N ALA A 269 -12.66 3.45 13.18
CA ALA A 269 -12.25 4.07 11.94
C ALA A 269 -10.74 3.91 11.69
N LEU A 270 -9.93 3.90 12.75
CA LEU A 270 -8.51 3.53 12.65
C LEU A 270 -8.32 2.09 12.16
N ILE A 271 -9.08 1.14 12.73
CA ILE A 271 -9.08 -0.26 12.26
C ILE A 271 -9.50 -0.33 10.79
N SER A 272 -10.53 0.41 10.39
CA SER A 272 -10.98 0.47 9.00
C SER A 272 -9.88 0.94 8.04
N VAL A 273 -9.12 1.98 8.41
CA VAL A 273 -7.98 2.46 7.60
C VAL A 273 -6.87 1.42 7.52
N ILE A 274 -6.56 0.71 8.61
CA ILE A 274 -5.56 -0.37 8.60
C ILE A 274 -6.00 -1.50 7.67
N LEU A 275 -7.28 -1.90 7.71
CA LEU A 275 -7.82 -2.93 6.83
C LEU A 275 -7.79 -2.51 5.36
N LEU A 276 -8.05 -1.23 5.05
CA LEU A 276 -7.94 -0.69 3.71
C LEU A 276 -6.48 -0.66 3.20
N LEU A 277 -5.53 -0.30 4.07
CA LEU A 277 -4.09 -0.41 3.78
C LEU A 277 -3.71 -1.86 3.43
N PHE A 278 -4.21 -2.83 4.20
CA PHE A 278 -4.02 -4.25 3.89
C PHE A 278 -4.63 -4.62 2.54
N LEU A 279 -5.90 -4.28 2.27
CA LEU A 279 -6.56 -4.57 0.98
C LEU A 279 -5.78 -3.98 -0.21
N ARG A 280 -5.31 -2.74 -0.09
CA ARG A 280 -4.48 -2.09 -1.12
C ARG A 280 -3.14 -2.80 -1.36
N THR A 281 -2.61 -3.46 -0.34
CA THR A 281 -1.39 -4.28 -0.47
C THR A 281 -1.68 -5.57 -1.26
N TYR A 282 -2.91 -6.10 -1.23
CA TYR A 282 -3.31 -7.28 -2.01
C TYR A 282 -3.71 -6.91 -3.45
N ASN A 283 -2.71 -6.80 -4.33
CA ASN A 283 -2.98 -6.69 -5.75
C ASN A 283 -3.36 -8.06 -6.38
N ALA A 284 -3.82 -8.03 -7.64
CA ALA A 284 -4.19 -9.23 -8.38
C ALA A 284 -3.06 -10.28 -8.45
N LEU A 285 -1.79 -9.84 -8.47
CA LEU A 285 -0.63 -10.71 -8.50
C LEU A 285 -0.45 -11.48 -7.18
N ILE A 286 -0.51 -10.83 -6.01
CA ILE A 286 -0.43 -11.51 -4.71
C ILE A 286 -1.59 -12.49 -4.53
N ILE A 287 -2.81 -12.06 -4.90
CA ILE A 287 -4.00 -12.93 -4.83
C ILE A 287 -3.79 -14.16 -5.71
N THR A 288 -3.32 -13.97 -6.95
CA THR A 288 -3.05 -15.07 -7.88
C THR A 288 -1.99 -16.02 -7.34
N ILE A 289 -0.87 -15.49 -6.83
CA ILE A 289 0.20 -16.29 -6.21
C ILE A 289 -0.34 -17.07 -5.00
N GLY A 290 -1.14 -16.42 -4.14
CA GLY A 290 -1.78 -17.04 -2.99
C GLY A 290 -2.70 -18.20 -3.38
N ILE A 291 -3.56 -18.01 -4.38
CA ILE A 291 -4.44 -19.04 -4.93
C ILE A 291 -3.63 -20.20 -5.53
N VAL A 292 -2.58 -19.91 -6.30
CA VAL A 292 -1.71 -20.94 -6.91
C VAL A 292 -1.00 -21.75 -5.83
N PHE A 293 -0.41 -21.12 -4.81
CA PHE A 293 0.22 -21.83 -3.70
C PHE A 293 -0.76 -22.66 -2.89
N LEU A 294 -1.96 -22.12 -2.62
CA LEU A 294 -2.99 -22.83 -1.88
C LEU A 294 -3.51 -24.04 -2.66
N THR A 295 -3.80 -23.90 -3.95
CA THR A 295 -4.28 -24.99 -4.81
C THR A 295 -3.24 -26.10 -4.95
N ILE A 296 -1.99 -25.76 -5.28
CA ILE A 296 -0.90 -26.75 -5.39
C ILE A 296 -0.65 -27.42 -4.03
N GLY A 297 -0.67 -26.65 -2.94
CA GLY A 297 -0.52 -27.17 -1.58
C GLY A 297 -1.61 -28.17 -1.19
N VAL A 298 -2.88 -27.83 -1.46
CA VAL A 298 -4.02 -28.72 -1.22
C VAL A 298 -3.91 -29.98 -2.07
N ILE A 299 -3.60 -29.89 -3.36
CA ILE A 299 -3.42 -31.05 -4.25
C ILE A 299 -2.29 -31.95 -3.74
N SER A 300 -1.16 -31.37 -3.34
CA SER A 300 -0.01 -32.13 -2.82
C SER A 300 -0.35 -32.87 -1.52
N VAL A 301 -1.03 -32.21 -0.57
CA VAL A 301 -1.41 -32.85 0.70
C VAL A 301 -2.50 -33.91 0.52
N THR A 302 -3.48 -33.66 -0.34
CA THR A 302 -4.60 -34.60 -0.60
C THR A 302 -4.14 -35.83 -1.38
N SER A 303 -3.36 -35.66 -2.45
CA SER A 303 -2.79 -36.78 -3.22
C SER A 303 -1.94 -37.68 -2.32
N GLN A 304 -1.15 -37.12 -1.41
CA GLN A 304 -0.37 -37.91 -0.45
C GLN A 304 -1.22 -38.69 0.55
N ARG A 305 -2.32 -38.10 1.04
CA ARG A 305 -3.27 -38.82 1.89
C ARG A 305 -3.88 -40.01 1.14
N LEU A 306 -4.27 -39.81 -0.12
CA LEU A 306 -4.82 -40.86 -0.97
C LEU A 306 -3.80 -41.98 -1.24
N TYR A 307 -2.57 -41.64 -1.64
CA TYR A 307 -1.51 -42.63 -1.89
C TYR A 307 -1.09 -43.38 -0.61
N SER A 308 -0.98 -42.70 0.54
CA SER A 308 -0.68 -43.38 1.81
C SER A 308 -1.83 -44.30 2.27
N GLY A 309 -3.07 -43.93 1.98
CA GLY A 309 -4.25 -44.75 2.26
C GLY A 309 -4.33 -45.97 1.35
N TYR A 310 -3.92 -45.84 0.09
CA TYR A 310 -3.83 -46.94 -0.86
C TYR A 310 -2.76 -47.95 -0.46
N ASN A 311 -1.53 -47.49 -0.17
CA ASN A 311 -0.46 -48.38 0.32
C ASN A 311 -0.81 -49.05 1.65
N LYS A 312 -1.43 -48.35 2.60
CA LYS A 312 -1.89 -48.99 3.85
C LYS A 312 -2.99 -50.03 3.61
N ARG A 313 -3.85 -49.85 2.61
CA ARG A 313 -4.87 -50.83 2.23
C ARG A 313 -4.24 -52.04 1.53
N GLU A 314 -3.26 -51.85 0.65
CA GLU A 314 -2.56 -52.96 0.00
C GLU A 314 -1.72 -53.78 0.98
N VAL A 315 -1.00 -53.13 1.91
CA VAL A 315 -0.25 -53.84 2.97
C VAL A 315 -1.20 -54.66 3.86
N LYS A 316 -2.31 -54.06 4.31
CA LYS A 316 -3.35 -54.81 5.05
C LYS A 316 -3.97 -55.96 4.26
N LYS A 317 -4.05 -55.83 2.92
CA LYS A 317 -4.59 -56.89 2.04
C LYS A 317 -3.58 -58.02 1.85
N LYS A 318 -2.28 -57.71 1.78
CA LYS A 318 -1.19 -58.69 1.78
C LYS A 318 -1.11 -59.45 3.10
N ASP A 319 -1.13 -58.75 4.25
CA ASP A 319 -1.07 -59.40 5.57
C ASP A 319 -2.25 -60.35 5.77
N LYS A 320 -3.48 -59.94 5.42
CA LYS A 320 -4.65 -60.82 5.47
C LYS A 320 -4.55 -62.05 4.57
N ASN A 321 -3.91 -61.92 3.40
CA ASN A 321 -3.70 -63.06 2.50
C ASN A 321 -2.65 -64.02 3.05
N VAL A 322 -1.60 -63.50 3.70
CA VAL A 322 -0.57 -64.33 4.36
C VAL A 322 -1.16 -65.07 5.55
N ASP A 323 -1.93 -64.39 6.41
CA ASP A 323 -2.61 -65.02 7.55
C ASP A 323 -3.56 -66.13 7.10
N LYS A 324 -4.30 -65.90 6.01
CA LYS A 324 -5.18 -66.92 5.41
C LYS A 324 -4.40 -68.11 4.85
N LEU A 325 -3.26 -67.86 4.21
CA LEU A 325 -2.42 -68.93 3.69
C LEU A 325 -1.87 -69.81 4.82
N PHE A 326 -1.50 -69.22 5.96
CA PHE A 326 -1.06 -69.94 7.15
C PHE A 326 -2.20 -70.70 7.84
N SER A 327 -3.42 -70.17 7.88
CA SER A 327 -4.57 -70.91 8.43
C SER A 327 -4.91 -72.12 7.58
N ASP A 328 -4.93 -71.97 6.25
CA ASP A 328 -5.26 -73.05 5.32
C ASP A 328 -4.19 -74.16 5.37
N LEU A 329 -2.91 -73.80 5.50
CA LEU A 329 -1.81 -74.76 5.66
C LEU A 329 -1.94 -75.55 6.98
N LYS A 330 -2.28 -74.87 8.08
CA LYS A 330 -2.47 -75.52 9.38
C LYS A 330 -3.63 -76.51 9.37
N GLU A 331 -4.75 -76.15 8.74
CA GLU A 331 -5.92 -77.02 8.61
C GLU A 331 -5.61 -78.24 7.73
N SER A 332 -4.78 -78.10 6.69
CA SER A 332 -4.35 -79.23 5.85
C SER A 332 -3.47 -80.23 6.61
N MET A 333 -2.56 -79.76 7.46
CA MET A 333 -1.70 -80.63 8.28
C MET A 333 -2.44 -81.33 9.41
N GLU A 334 -3.53 -80.75 9.92
CA GLU A 334 -4.39 -81.40 10.92
C GLU A 334 -5.28 -82.49 10.30
N LYS A 335 -5.60 -82.40 9.00
CA LYS A 335 -6.37 -83.44 8.27
C LYS A 335 -5.53 -84.63 7.82
N GLU A 336 -4.20 -84.49 7.75
CA GLU A 336 -3.27 -85.58 7.41
C GLU A 336 -2.77 -86.40 8.61
N LYS A 337 -3.13 -86.02 9.85
CA LYS A 337 -2.84 -86.79 11.07
C LYS A 337 -4.00 -87.68 11.48
#